data_AF-A0A3D2Z273-F1
#
_entry.id   AF-A0A3D2Z273-F1
#
_cell.length_a   1.000
_cell.length_b   1.000
_cell.length_c   1.000
_cell.angle_alpha   90.00
_cell.angle_beta   90.00
_cell.angle_gamma   90.00
#
_symmetry.space_group_name_H-M   'P 1'
#
loop_
_entity.id
_entity.type
_entity.pdbx_description
1 polymer ?
#
loop_
_entity_poly.entity_id
_entity_poly.type
_entity_poly.pdbx_seq_one_letter_code
_entity_poly.pdbx_strand_id
1 'polypeptide(L)'
;MGRPLFCACVLVLAWLLPAVAVPPDEGPAVRCGTNWLRRERAAGRMQLPQPVPASASKRAQDSAPIQVGTELLFPVGGGSGSLIPATCQRVGAHAYVFVENRHWDTNGGSILQSHVDALSELFDTTSPADSTRGVYELEIETFGAAADVDGDPRIFLLVLDIIQGNVVGYFDPAVAAYEIPEYRRDVLFIGEKKLRRSNYLALGTLAHEFQHLIHWGWDEDEDIWVDEGLSGFAEELVGFPEADPNAVPQFLQSPHTSLTDWNFTSATRSYGVTYLFMSFLAERYGARLISEFVAQPRNGTAGLDAAMEARQETDRFIDVWQKWTVGNYAAAETGFGYGALGQRRVQTLDVEIDMLPLENAPLGISGRWGTANVLFRTPGDLLIDFDASDDVGRYNVWTYAMSPAGATLREVVIGSNNRGLAQLSGIDSALVIVGRTSQQGQNFRLSARASTPTVVDEVAVLRAAPALAPAYPNPFNSSVRIPYNVAMQADVELAIYDLAGQQVRRLVSEARAPGRYEVVWDGLDAAGHAAASGTYLTRLRLNANEHVQRLSLIR
;
A
#
# COMPACT_ATOMS: atom_id res chain seq x y z
N MET A 1 14.60 26.88 23.27
CA MET A 1 13.70 25.86 23.84
C MET A 1 13.07 25.09 22.70
N GLY A 2 13.42 23.80 22.59
CA GLY A 2 12.67 22.75 21.90
C GLY A 2 12.48 22.85 20.38
N ARG A 3 13.46 22.38 19.59
CA ARG A 3 13.22 21.82 18.24
C ARG A 3 13.44 20.30 18.33
N PRO A 4 12.52 19.45 17.88
CA PRO A 4 12.86 18.10 17.47
C PRO A 4 12.85 18.05 15.93
N LEU A 5 13.98 17.68 15.34
CA LEU A 5 14.09 17.24 13.94
C LEU A 5 14.98 15.99 13.99
N PHE A 6 14.34 14.83 13.96
CA PHE A 6 14.96 13.52 13.79
C PHE A 6 13.92 12.67 13.05
N CYS A 7 14.22 12.20 11.83
CA CYS A 7 13.71 10.91 11.37
C CYS A 7 14.61 9.89 12.05
N ALA A 8 14.15 9.33 13.17
CA ALA A 8 14.87 8.28 13.86
C ALA A 8 14.00 7.04 13.81
N CYS A 9 14.54 5.93 13.31
CA CYS A 9 13.97 4.61 13.45
C CYS A 9 13.83 4.24 14.93
N VAL A 10 12.68 4.55 15.53
CA VAL A 10 12.37 4.24 16.94
C VAL A 10 11.65 2.89 16.99
N LEU A 11 12.44 1.81 16.96
CA LEU A 11 11.94 0.45 17.22
C LEU A 11 11.90 0.19 18.73
N VAL A 12 10.71 0.27 19.33
CA VAL A 12 10.51 0.04 20.77
C VAL A 12 10.00 -1.37 21.02
N LEU A 13 10.84 -2.23 21.60
CA LEU A 13 10.40 -3.46 22.26
C LEU A 13 9.91 -3.12 23.68
N ALA A 14 8.63 -3.34 23.93
CA ALA A 14 7.97 -3.10 25.21
C ALA A 14 8.16 -4.29 26.17
N TRP A 15 8.67 -4.05 27.39
CA TRP A 15 8.31 -4.82 28.60
C TRP A 15 8.56 -4.02 29.89
N LEU A 16 7.52 -4.01 30.75
CA LEU A 16 7.42 -3.74 32.21
C LEU A 16 7.09 -2.32 32.77
N LEU A 17 5.78 -2.12 33.02
CA LEU A 17 5.08 -1.46 34.16
C LEU A 17 5.12 0.10 34.34
N PRO A 18 4.15 0.67 35.09
CA PRO A 18 2.71 0.82 34.84
C PRO A 18 2.30 2.27 34.52
N ALA A 19 1.05 2.46 34.12
CA ALA A 19 0.42 3.70 33.68
C ALA A 19 0.77 4.96 34.51
N VAL A 20 1.11 6.04 33.80
CA VAL A 20 1.05 7.42 34.31
C VAL A 20 0.00 8.18 33.50
N ALA A 21 -0.89 8.84 34.22
CA ALA A 21 -2.01 9.60 33.68
C ALA A 21 -1.54 10.74 32.75
N VAL A 22 -2.22 10.85 31.60
CA VAL A 22 -2.07 11.93 30.62
C VAL A 22 -2.86 13.16 31.10
N PRO A 23 -2.27 14.36 31.21
CA PRO A 23 -3.05 15.59 31.26
C PRO A 23 -3.50 15.96 29.82
N PRO A 24 -4.72 16.50 29.64
CA PRO A 24 -5.13 17.03 28.36
C PRO A 24 -4.56 18.44 28.21
N ASP A 25 -3.75 18.69 27.18
CA ASP A 25 -3.90 19.92 26.39
C ASP A 25 -3.04 19.95 25.14
N GLU A 26 -3.60 20.66 24.16
CA GLU A 26 -3.18 20.86 22.79
C GLU A 26 -1.73 21.37 22.63
N GLY A 27 -0.95 20.69 21.80
CA GLY A 27 0.35 21.14 21.29
C GLY A 27 0.44 20.92 19.78
N PRO A 28 1.20 21.74 19.02
CA PRO A 28 1.16 21.71 17.57
C PRO A 28 1.71 20.38 17.06
N ALA A 29 1.00 19.77 16.11
CA ALA A 29 1.51 18.65 15.32
C ALA A 29 2.94 18.97 14.85
N VAL A 30 3.90 18.14 15.25
CA VAL A 30 5.26 18.17 14.69
C VAL A 30 5.11 17.81 13.21
N ARG A 31 5.47 18.74 12.34
CA ARG A 31 5.41 18.60 10.89
C ARG A 31 6.79 18.94 10.35
N CYS A 32 7.31 18.13 9.42
CA CYS A 32 8.31 18.60 8.47
C CYS A 32 7.69 19.75 7.61
N GLY A 33 8.51 20.68 7.13
CA GLY A 33 8.22 21.57 5.99
C GLY A 33 7.14 22.68 6.04
N THR A 34 6.13 22.67 6.91
CA THR A 34 4.82 23.27 6.51
C THR A 34 4.47 24.73 6.90
N ASN A 35 5.40 25.60 7.30
CA ASN A 35 5.06 27.01 7.61
C ASN A 35 5.32 28.02 6.49
N TRP A 36 6.02 27.62 5.43
CA TRP A 36 6.31 28.47 4.27
C TRP A 36 5.27 28.26 3.16
N LEU A 37 4.99 27.01 2.80
CA LEU A 37 3.99 26.63 1.79
C LEU A 37 2.56 27.15 2.08
N ARG A 38 2.16 27.25 3.36
CA ARG A 38 0.88 27.88 3.73
C ARG A 38 0.83 29.38 3.42
N ARG A 39 1.95 30.11 3.54
CA ARG A 39 2.01 31.56 3.27
C ARG A 39 1.98 31.84 1.77
N GLU A 40 2.65 31.00 0.98
CA GLU A 40 2.67 31.14 -0.47
C GLU A 40 1.33 30.71 -1.13
N ARG A 41 0.66 29.69 -0.60
CA ARG A 41 -0.70 29.28 -1.01
C ARG A 41 -1.75 30.36 -0.67
N ALA A 42 -1.70 30.96 0.52
CA ALA A 42 -2.64 32.03 0.92
C ALA A 42 -2.47 33.33 0.13
N ALA A 43 -1.30 33.55 -0.47
CA ALA A 43 -1.02 34.70 -1.33
C ALA A 43 -1.36 34.47 -2.82
N GLY A 44 -1.83 33.27 -3.20
CA GLY A 44 -2.23 32.95 -4.58
C GLY A 44 -1.07 32.94 -5.60
N ARG A 45 0.18 32.72 -5.16
CA ARG A 45 1.39 32.85 -6.00
C ARG A 45 1.93 31.54 -6.59
N MET A 46 1.30 30.40 -6.32
CA MET A 46 1.75 29.10 -6.82
C MET A 46 0.72 28.45 -7.75
N GLN A 47 0.93 28.60 -9.07
CA GLN A 47 0.61 27.56 -10.06
C GLN A 47 1.68 26.46 -9.96
N LEU A 48 1.30 25.21 -10.27
CA LEU A 48 2.14 24.02 -10.09
C LEU A 48 3.54 24.20 -10.70
N PRO A 49 4.64 23.85 -10.00
CA PRO A 49 5.98 24.02 -10.52
C PRO A 49 6.40 22.87 -11.44
N GLN A 50 7.30 23.18 -12.38
CA GLN A 50 8.24 22.21 -12.94
C GLN A 50 9.15 21.69 -11.81
N PRO A 51 9.59 20.42 -11.86
CA PRO A 51 10.45 19.83 -10.83
C PRO A 51 11.68 20.71 -10.57
N VAL A 52 12.00 20.92 -9.31
CA VAL A 52 13.18 21.67 -8.88
C VAL A 52 14.36 20.70 -8.94
N PRO A 53 15.40 20.94 -9.76
CA PRO A 53 16.66 20.24 -9.59
C PRO A 53 17.19 20.60 -8.20
N ALA A 54 17.63 19.61 -7.42
CA ALA A 54 18.36 19.79 -6.17
C ALA A 54 19.40 20.92 -6.36
N SER A 55 19.09 22.11 -5.86
CA SER A 55 19.90 23.31 -6.05
C SER A 55 20.75 23.62 -4.82
N ALA A 56 20.99 22.59 -3.99
CA ALA A 56 22.15 22.60 -3.12
C ALA A 56 23.38 22.76 -4.01
N SER A 57 24.11 23.86 -3.84
CA SER A 57 25.35 24.09 -4.55
C SER A 57 26.27 22.90 -4.30
N LYS A 58 26.58 22.13 -5.36
CA LYS A 58 27.65 21.14 -5.40
C LYS A 58 28.99 21.85 -5.15
N ARG A 59 29.29 22.16 -3.90
CA ARG A 59 30.59 22.70 -3.51
C ARG A 59 31.27 21.65 -2.67
N ALA A 60 32.28 21.09 -3.33
CA ALA A 60 33.08 19.97 -2.91
C ALA A 60 33.54 20.08 -1.47
N GLN A 61 33.52 18.93 -0.81
CA GLN A 61 34.50 18.61 0.21
C GLN A 61 35.91 18.93 -0.34
N ASP A 62 36.53 20.03 0.10
CA ASP A 62 37.95 20.31 -0.15
C ASP A 62 38.78 19.37 0.75
N SER A 63 38.75 18.07 0.46
CA SER A 63 39.59 17.09 1.12
C SER A 63 40.40 16.28 0.13
N ALA A 64 41.64 16.02 0.52
CA ALA A 64 42.49 15.02 -0.12
C ALA A 64 41.72 13.68 -0.24
N PRO A 65 42.08 12.80 -1.20
CA PRO A 65 41.41 11.53 -1.40
C PRO A 65 41.21 10.77 -0.08
N ILE A 66 39.97 10.38 0.20
CA ILE A 66 39.64 9.58 1.38
C ILE A 66 40.18 8.17 1.17
N GLN A 67 41.00 7.72 2.11
CA GLN A 67 41.59 6.38 2.16
C GLN A 67 41.39 5.79 3.56
N VAL A 68 41.65 4.50 3.70
CA VAL A 68 41.67 3.87 5.04
C VAL A 68 42.69 4.61 5.92
N GLY A 69 42.26 5.02 7.11
CA GLY A 69 43.02 5.85 8.04
C GLY A 69 42.77 7.37 7.93
N THR A 70 42.01 7.84 6.93
CA THR A 70 41.58 9.23 6.88
C THR A 70 40.60 9.51 8.02
N GLU A 71 40.93 10.48 8.89
CA GLU A 71 40.06 10.96 9.96
C GLU A 71 39.29 12.21 9.52
N LEU A 72 37.98 12.24 9.79
CA LEU A 72 37.11 13.38 9.53
C LEU A 72 36.24 13.69 10.75
N LEU A 73 35.69 14.91 10.77
CA LEU A 73 34.71 15.36 11.75
C LEU A 73 33.30 15.26 11.16
N PHE A 74 32.40 14.61 11.89
CA PHE A 74 31.00 14.43 11.49
C PHE A 74 30.06 15.22 12.40
N PRO A 75 29.18 16.08 11.84
CA PRO A 75 28.12 16.70 12.61
C PRO A 75 27.07 15.65 13.01
N VAL A 76 26.67 15.68 14.28
CA VAL A 76 25.61 14.83 14.82
C VAL A 76 24.57 15.65 15.59
N GLY A 77 23.36 15.09 15.70
CA GLY A 77 22.27 15.66 16.49
C GLY A 77 21.53 16.81 15.81
N GLY A 78 21.05 16.62 14.57
CA GLY A 78 20.23 17.62 13.87
C GLY A 78 21.04 18.82 13.38
N GLY A 79 22.29 18.59 12.96
CA GLY A 79 23.15 19.63 12.40
C GLY A 79 23.59 20.76 13.36
N SER A 80 23.36 20.65 14.68
CA SER A 80 23.69 21.73 15.64
C SER A 80 24.33 21.28 16.96
N GLY A 81 24.57 19.98 17.16
CA GLY A 81 24.88 19.43 18.50
C GLY A 81 26.36 19.24 18.83
N SER A 82 27.09 18.45 18.05
CA SER A 82 28.49 18.09 18.32
C SER A 82 29.18 17.63 17.03
N LEU A 83 30.51 17.82 16.95
CA LEU A 83 31.34 17.17 15.93
C LEU A 83 32.02 15.94 16.55
N ILE A 84 31.88 14.79 15.91
CA ILE A 84 32.50 13.54 16.34
C ILE A 84 33.66 13.20 15.39
N PRO A 85 34.88 12.94 15.90
CA PRO A 85 35.97 12.42 15.09
C PRO A 85 35.76 10.94 14.78
N ALA A 86 35.85 10.60 13.50
CA ALA A 86 35.74 9.23 13.02
C ALA A 86 36.78 8.95 11.93
N THR A 87 37.28 7.73 11.91
CA THR A 87 38.31 7.30 10.96
C THR A 87 37.70 6.35 9.93
N CYS A 88 38.04 6.56 8.65
CA CYS A 88 37.66 5.67 7.56
C CYS A 88 38.36 4.31 7.75
N GLN A 89 37.58 3.26 7.94
CA GLN A 89 38.08 1.88 8.12
C GLN A 89 37.95 1.03 6.86
N ARG A 90 37.13 1.47 5.90
CA ARG A 90 36.95 0.78 4.62
C ARG A 90 36.54 1.77 3.53
N VAL A 91 37.14 1.60 2.35
CA VAL A 91 36.73 2.28 1.12
C VAL A 91 36.11 1.23 0.21
N GLY A 92 34.84 1.42 -0.07
CA GLY A 92 34.02 0.60 -0.96
C GLY A 92 33.92 1.19 -2.37
N ALA A 93 33.15 0.52 -3.22
CA ALA A 93 32.80 1.03 -4.54
C ALA A 93 31.85 2.24 -4.45
N HIS A 94 30.84 2.13 -3.59
CA HIS A 94 29.75 3.10 -3.42
C HIS A 94 29.66 3.66 -2.00
N ALA A 95 30.47 3.20 -1.06
CA ALA A 95 30.46 3.72 0.31
C ALA A 95 31.85 3.86 0.94
N TYR A 96 31.94 4.79 1.89
CA TYR A 96 32.98 4.82 2.90
C TYR A 96 32.40 4.33 4.22
N VAL A 97 33.13 3.48 4.95
CA VAL A 97 32.73 3.09 6.31
C VAL A 97 33.63 3.78 7.32
N PHE A 98 33.06 4.71 8.07
CA PHE A 98 33.70 5.44 9.16
C PHE A 98 33.28 4.87 10.50
N VAL A 99 34.22 4.80 11.45
CA VAL A 99 33.93 4.41 12.83
C VAL A 99 34.36 5.54 13.75
N GLU A 100 33.47 6.00 14.62
CA GLU A 100 33.80 6.94 15.69
C GLU A 100 34.99 6.41 16.49
N ASN A 101 36.02 7.24 16.65
CA ASN A 101 37.34 6.78 17.09
C ASN A 101 37.34 6.02 18.41
N ARG A 102 36.47 6.39 19.36
CA ARG A 102 36.37 5.71 20.67
C ARG A 102 35.77 4.31 20.61
N HIS A 103 35.08 3.96 19.52
CA HIS A 103 34.45 2.64 19.34
C HIS A 103 35.27 1.69 18.49
N TRP A 104 36.35 2.17 17.89
CA TRP A 104 37.29 1.34 17.16
C TRP A 104 38.08 0.43 18.10
N ASP A 105 38.24 -0.85 17.73
CA ASP A 105 38.81 -1.89 18.59
C ASP A 105 40.25 -1.61 19.05
N THR A 106 41.11 -1.09 18.18
CA THR A 106 42.49 -0.74 18.53
C THR A 106 42.56 0.44 19.51
N ASN A 107 41.47 1.16 19.69
CA ASN A 107 41.33 2.27 20.63
C ASN A 107 40.59 1.85 21.93
N GLY A 108 40.40 0.54 22.14
CA GLY A 108 39.67 0.00 23.30
C GLY A 108 38.16 -0.05 23.11
N GLY A 109 37.68 0.23 21.91
CA GLY A 109 36.27 0.12 21.53
C GLY A 109 35.85 -1.30 21.15
N SER A 110 34.60 -1.44 20.70
CA SER A 110 33.95 -2.74 20.50
C SER A 110 33.67 -3.10 19.03
N ILE A 111 33.92 -2.19 18.11
CA ILE A 111 33.73 -2.37 16.67
C ILE A 111 35.00 -2.93 16.04
N LEU A 112 34.91 -4.20 15.65
CA LEU A 112 35.93 -4.93 14.89
C LEU A 112 35.83 -4.65 13.38
N GLN A 113 36.95 -4.84 12.67
CA GLN A 113 37.00 -4.79 11.20
C GLN A 113 35.94 -5.69 10.53
N SER A 114 35.60 -6.85 11.10
CA SER A 114 34.58 -7.74 10.54
C SER A 114 33.18 -7.10 10.46
N HIS A 115 32.85 -6.16 11.35
CA HIS A 115 31.58 -5.42 11.27
C HIS A 115 31.61 -4.38 10.15
N VAL A 116 32.76 -3.71 9.98
CA VAL A 116 33.00 -2.75 8.91
C VAL A 116 32.94 -3.44 7.54
N ASP A 117 33.58 -4.61 7.44
CA ASP A 117 33.56 -5.42 6.23
C ASP A 117 32.15 -5.88 5.89
N ALA A 118 31.37 -6.32 6.88
CA ALA A 118 29.98 -6.72 6.67
C ALA A 118 29.09 -5.57 6.15
N LEU A 119 29.24 -4.35 6.66
CA LEU A 119 28.52 -3.18 6.15
C LEU A 119 28.92 -2.85 4.71
N SER A 120 30.23 -2.82 4.43
CA SER A 120 30.73 -2.52 3.08
C SER A 120 30.35 -3.58 2.06
N GLU A 121 30.43 -4.86 2.43
CA GLU A 121 30.07 -5.98 1.55
C GLU A 121 28.57 -5.97 1.23
N LEU A 122 27.73 -5.74 2.26
CA LEU A 122 26.28 -5.61 2.10
C LEU A 122 25.91 -4.43 1.19
N PHE A 123 26.55 -3.28 1.39
CA PHE A 123 26.20 -2.08 0.64
C PHE A 123 26.62 -2.17 -0.83
N ASP A 124 27.84 -2.65 -1.09
CA ASP A 124 28.44 -2.60 -2.43
C ASP A 124 28.21 -3.85 -3.27
N THR A 125 28.18 -5.05 -2.68
CA THR A 125 28.49 -6.28 -3.44
C THR A 125 27.46 -7.39 -3.38
N THR A 126 26.76 -7.56 -2.26
CA THR A 126 25.88 -8.71 -2.06
C THR A 126 24.82 -8.39 -1.03
N SER A 127 23.67 -9.04 -1.13
CA SER A 127 22.60 -8.94 -0.17
C SER A 127 21.99 -10.33 0.07
N PRO A 128 21.27 -10.55 1.18
CA PRO A 128 20.52 -11.79 1.35
C PRO A 128 19.53 -12.09 0.22
N ALA A 129 19.00 -11.09 -0.47
CA ALA A 129 18.13 -11.25 -1.63
C ALA A 129 18.88 -11.56 -2.94
N ASP A 130 20.11 -11.06 -3.10
CA ASP A 130 20.89 -11.19 -4.34
C ASP A 130 22.38 -11.35 -4.04
N SER A 131 22.95 -12.51 -4.39
CA SER A 131 24.37 -12.79 -4.11
C SER A 131 25.36 -12.02 -4.99
N THR A 132 24.87 -11.20 -5.92
CA THR A 132 25.69 -10.43 -6.87
C THR A 132 25.47 -8.92 -6.78
N ARG A 133 24.49 -8.47 -6.00
CA ARG A 133 24.11 -7.06 -5.89
C ARG A 133 23.90 -6.67 -4.44
N GLY A 134 24.52 -5.56 -4.05
CA GLY A 134 24.38 -4.97 -2.73
C GLY A 134 23.18 -4.02 -2.61
N VAL A 135 23.01 -3.43 -1.44
CA VAL A 135 21.97 -2.43 -1.12
C VAL A 135 21.98 -1.29 -2.14
N TYR A 136 23.16 -0.76 -2.47
CA TYR A 136 23.28 0.40 -3.35
C TYR A 136 22.60 0.16 -4.71
N GLU A 137 22.92 -0.95 -5.39
CA GLU A 137 22.40 -1.25 -6.71
C GLU A 137 20.89 -1.56 -6.69
N LEU A 138 20.45 -2.36 -5.72
CA LEU A 138 19.04 -2.76 -5.62
C LEU A 138 18.11 -1.57 -5.34
N GLU A 139 18.53 -0.68 -4.45
CA GLU A 139 17.73 0.47 -4.07
C GLU A 139 17.71 1.55 -5.14
N ILE A 140 18.84 1.87 -5.79
CA ILE A 140 18.82 2.88 -6.86
C ILE A 140 18.03 2.41 -8.09
N GLU A 141 18.00 1.10 -8.36
CA GLU A 141 17.17 0.51 -9.42
C GLU A 141 15.67 0.67 -9.10
N THR A 142 15.30 0.56 -7.82
CA THR A 142 13.90 0.51 -7.38
C THR A 142 13.33 1.89 -7.04
N PHE A 143 14.06 2.70 -6.29
CA PHE A 143 13.62 3.99 -5.74
C PHE A 143 14.14 5.18 -6.54
N GLY A 144 15.25 5.02 -7.26
CA GLY A 144 15.88 6.08 -8.05
C GLY A 144 17.26 6.47 -7.51
N ALA A 145 17.93 7.40 -8.21
CA ALA A 145 19.28 7.83 -7.84
C ALA A 145 19.31 8.47 -6.45
N ALA A 146 20.35 8.18 -5.68
CA ALA A 146 20.61 8.82 -4.39
C ALA A 146 20.94 10.32 -4.55
N ALA A 147 20.68 11.09 -3.50
CA ALA A 147 21.17 12.46 -3.40
C ALA A 147 22.70 12.49 -3.40
N ASP A 148 23.25 13.57 -3.95
CA ASP A 148 24.69 13.88 -4.02
C ASP A 148 24.88 15.35 -3.64
N VAL A 149 25.02 15.61 -2.34
CA VAL A 149 25.09 16.97 -1.78
C VAL A 149 26.51 17.45 -1.60
N ASP A 150 27.45 16.53 -1.40
CA ASP A 150 28.86 16.84 -1.15
C ASP A 150 29.77 16.70 -2.38
N GLY A 151 29.25 16.15 -3.49
CA GLY A 151 29.95 15.96 -4.74
C GLY A 151 30.77 14.66 -4.82
N ASP A 152 30.79 13.85 -3.75
CA ASP A 152 31.37 12.51 -3.75
C ASP A 152 30.29 11.49 -4.11
N PRO A 153 30.50 10.63 -5.14
CA PRO A 153 29.52 9.62 -5.49
C PRO A 153 29.36 8.51 -4.43
N ARG A 154 30.17 8.49 -3.38
CA ARG A 154 30.09 7.49 -2.30
C ARG A 154 29.33 8.01 -1.08
N ILE A 155 28.52 7.11 -0.53
CA ILE A 155 27.76 7.36 0.71
C ILE A 155 28.66 7.14 1.94
N PHE A 156 28.53 8.00 2.94
CA PHE A 156 29.26 7.89 4.20
C PHE A 156 28.45 7.05 5.19
N LEU A 157 28.94 5.86 5.55
CA LEU A 157 28.36 5.03 6.60
C LEU A 157 29.10 5.31 7.91
N LEU A 158 28.48 6.02 8.85
CA LEU A 158 29.09 6.37 10.14
C LEU A 158 28.60 5.45 11.26
N VAL A 159 29.51 4.64 11.81
CA VAL A 159 29.26 3.82 12.99
C VAL A 159 29.63 4.60 14.25
N LEU A 160 28.65 4.80 15.14
CA LEU A 160 28.81 5.55 16.38
C LEU A 160 27.93 5.01 17.52
N ASP A 161 28.13 5.53 18.74
CA ASP A 161 27.19 5.30 19.84
C ASP A 161 26.05 6.31 19.79
N ILE A 162 24.89 5.83 19.33
CA ILE A 162 23.65 6.60 19.31
C ILE A 162 23.06 6.58 20.73
N ILE A 163 23.27 7.67 21.46
CA ILE A 163 22.92 7.79 22.90
C ILE A 163 21.39 7.90 23.11
N GLN A 164 20.63 8.30 22.07
CA GLN A 164 19.18 8.46 22.17
C GLN A 164 18.45 7.11 21.99
N GLY A 165 18.27 6.37 23.08
CA GLY A 165 17.30 5.27 23.16
C GLY A 165 17.58 4.06 22.23
N ASN A 166 16.51 3.37 21.82
CA ASN A 166 16.55 2.11 21.06
C ASN A 166 16.84 2.27 19.55
N VAL A 167 17.24 3.46 19.11
CA VAL A 167 17.49 3.78 17.70
C VAL A 167 18.61 2.90 17.13
N VAL A 168 18.36 2.30 15.97
CA VAL A 168 19.31 1.39 15.31
C VAL A 168 20.22 2.13 14.35
N GLY A 169 19.64 3.03 13.57
CA GLY A 169 20.29 3.93 12.65
C GLY A 169 19.37 5.12 12.39
N TYR A 170 19.87 6.10 11.65
CA TYR A 170 19.08 7.22 11.15
C TYR A 170 19.78 7.88 9.95
N PHE A 171 18.98 8.50 9.09
CA PHE A 171 19.39 9.54 8.16
C PHE A 171 19.02 10.93 8.74
N ASP A 172 19.90 11.92 8.59
CA ASP A 172 19.67 13.29 9.05
C ASP A 172 19.87 14.30 7.90
N PRO A 173 18.78 14.81 7.28
CA PRO A 173 18.89 15.78 6.21
C PRO A 173 19.50 17.11 6.67
N ALA A 174 19.57 17.38 7.99
CA ALA A 174 20.25 18.56 8.50
C ALA A 174 21.78 18.50 8.28
N VAL A 175 22.35 17.31 8.08
CA VAL A 175 23.77 17.16 7.72
C VAL A 175 24.01 17.57 6.27
N ALA A 176 23.12 17.18 5.35
CA ALA A 176 23.16 17.64 3.97
C ALA A 176 23.01 19.18 3.87
N ALA A 177 22.23 19.77 4.76
CA ALA A 177 22.02 21.22 4.84
C ALA A 177 22.96 21.95 5.83
N TYR A 178 24.04 21.31 6.29
CA TYR A 178 24.90 21.88 7.34
C TYR A 178 25.44 23.27 6.97
N GLU A 179 25.58 24.16 7.96
CA GLU A 179 25.96 25.56 7.72
C GLU A 179 27.36 25.69 7.10
N ILE A 180 28.29 24.85 7.56
CA ILE A 180 29.66 24.76 7.06
C ILE A 180 29.71 23.75 5.90
N PRO A 181 29.99 24.17 4.65
CA PRO A 181 29.95 23.30 3.47
C PRO A 181 30.81 22.04 3.57
N GLU A 182 31.98 22.12 4.22
CA GLU A 182 32.95 21.03 4.35
C GLU A 182 32.46 19.87 5.25
N TYR A 183 31.37 20.09 6.00
CA TYR A 183 30.72 19.09 6.84
C TYR A 183 29.44 18.52 6.24
N ARG A 184 28.99 19.04 5.09
CA ARG A 184 27.90 18.44 4.34
C ARG A 184 28.36 17.10 3.79
N ARG A 185 27.54 16.08 4.00
CA ARG A 185 27.79 14.71 3.56
C ARG A 185 26.49 13.99 3.31
N ASP A 186 26.52 13.10 2.31
CA ASP A 186 25.51 12.06 2.14
C ASP A 186 25.80 10.93 3.14
N VAL A 187 25.36 11.12 4.39
CA VAL A 187 25.74 10.27 5.53
C VAL A 187 24.55 9.50 6.10
N LEU A 188 24.79 8.21 6.36
CA LEU A 188 23.90 7.31 7.09
C LEU A 188 24.55 6.95 8.42
N PHE A 189 23.78 7.01 9.51
CA PHE A 189 24.27 6.75 10.86
C PHE A 189 23.84 5.36 11.33
N ILE A 190 24.78 4.55 11.82
CA ILE A 190 24.53 3.20 12.33
C ILE A 190 25.01 3.07 13.77
N GLY A 191 24.16 2.52 14.63
CA GLY A 191 24.43 2.33 16.06
C GLY A 191 25.38 1.16 16.34
N GLU A 192 26.53 1.44 16.96
CA GLU A 192 27.59 0.46 17.26
C GLU A 192 27.05 -0.75 18.06
N LYS A 193 26.20 -0.49 19.06
CA LYS A 193 25.63 -1.52 19.94
C LYS A 193 24.77 -2.50 19.16
N LYS A 194 23.99 -2.00 18.21
CA LYS A 194 23.05 -2.80 17.41
C LYS A 194 23.80 -3.59 16.35
N LEU A 195 24.78 -2.97 15.70
CA LEU A 195 25.67 -3.66 14.76
C LEU A 195 26.36 -4.87 15.39
N ARG A 196 26.82 -4.75 16.64
CA ARG A 196 27.42 -5.87 17.39
C ARG A 196 26.43 -6.93 17.88
N ARG A 197 25.30 -6.51 18.46
CA ARG A 197 24.41 -7.40 19.23
C ARG A 197 23.22 -7.92 18.43
N SER A 198 22.90 -7.27 17.33
CA SER A 198 21.69 -7.50 16.53
C SER A 198 22.01 -7.21 15.06
N ASN A 199 23.00 -7.92 14.52
CA ASN A 199 23.56 -7.67 13.18
C ASN A 199 22.46 -7.69 12.10
N TYR A 200 21.51 -8.63 12.15
CA TYR A 200 20.38 -8.67 11.20
C TYR A 200 19.58 -7.35 11.17
N LEU A 201 19.24 -6.82 12.35
CA LEU A 201 18.48 -5.58 12.48
C LEU A 201 19.31 -4.37 11.99
N ALA A 202 20.58 -4.28 12.37
CA ALA A 202 21.44 -3.17 11.95
C ALA A 202 21.72 -3.16 10.43
N LEU A 203 21.86 -4.35 9.84
CA LEU A 203 22.08 -4.51 8.39
C LEU A 203 20.80 -4.21 7.60
N GLY A 204 19.61 -4.61 8.07
CA GLY A 204 18.34 -4.18 7.49
C GLY A 204 18.16 -2.66 7.59
N THR A 205 18.46 -2.06 8.74
CA THR A 205 18.39 -0.60 8.91
C THR A 205 19.33 0.16 7.96
N LEU A 206 20.45 -0.41 7.53
CA LEU A 206 21.29 0.26 6.51
C LEU A 206 20.52 0.53 5.21
N ALA A 207 19.72 -0.44 4.75
CA ALA A 207 18.85 -0.29 3.60
C ALA A 207 17.74 0.75 3.88
N HIS A 208 17.09 0.64 5.04
CA HIS A 208 16.08 1.59 5.50
C HIS A 208 16.56 3.06 5.42
N GLU A 209 17.73 3.36 5.97
CA GLU A 209 18.25 4.74 5.98
C GLU A 209 18.75 5.20 4.60
N PHE A 210 19.21 4.28 3.75
CA PHE A 210 19.59 4.62 2.39
C PHE A 210 18.37 5.01 1.54
N GLN A 211 17.24 4.32 1.74
CA GLN A 211 15.98 4.67 1.10
C GLN A 211 15.55 6.10 1.46
N HIS A 212 15.66 6.50 2.74
CA HIS A 212 15.36 7.88 3.14
C HIS A 212 16.25 8.92 2.43
N LEU A 213 17.55 8.64 2.28
CA LEU A 213 18.46 9.52 1.55
C LEU A 213 18.07 9.65 0.07
N ILE A 214 17.72 8.53 -0.57
CA ILE A 214 17.21 8.54 -1.95
C ILE A 214 15.95 9.39 -2.01
N HIS A 215 14.95 9.07 -1.19
CA HIS A 215 13.64 9.70 -1.20
C HIS A 215 13.74 11.20 -0.98
N TRP A 216 14.52 11.62 0.02
CA TRP A 216 14.77 13.04 0.31
C TRP A 216 15.34 13.80 -0.90
N GLY A 217 16.15 13.14 -1.73
CA GLY A 217 16.67 13.71 -2.98
C GLY A 217 15.61 13.96 -4.06
N TRP A 218 14.47 13.26 -4.01
CA TRP A 218 13.38 13.34 -4.97
C TRP A 218 12.17 14.13 -4.44
N ASP A 219 11.76 13.88 -3.20
CA ASP A 219 10.68 14.56 -2.49
C ASP A 219 11.02 14.72 -1.00
N GLU A 220 11.31 15.95 -0.58
CA GLU A 220 11.69 16.27 0.81
C GLU A 220 10.50 16.47 1.76
N ASP A 221 9.26 16.61 1.23
CA ASP A 221 8.06 16.97 2.00
C ASP A 221 6.99 15.89 1.92
N GLU A 222 7.35 14.61 1.84
CA GLU A 222 6.40 13.49 1.78
C GLU A 222 5.76 13.16 3.15
N ASP A 223 4.58 12.56 3.14
CA ASP A 223 3.87 12.01 4.29
C ASP A 223 4.67 10.84 4.91
N ILE A 224 4.86 10.90 6.23
CA ILE A 224 5.65 9.91 7.01
C ILE A 224 5.29 8.45 6.72
N TRP A 225 3.99 8.16 6.54
CA TRP A 225 3.55 6.78 6.29
C TRP A 225 4.05 6.22 4.95
N VAL A 226 4.28 7.10 3.97
CA VAL A 226 4.86 6.72 2.68
C VAL A 226 6.35 6.49 2.85
N ASP A 227 7.05 7.47 3.41
CA ASP A 227 8.49 7.44 3.60
C ASP A 227 8.93 6.21 4.40
N GLU A 228 8.41 6.03 5.62
CA GLU A 228 8.73 4.90 6.48
C GLU A 228 8.22 3.55 5.91
N GLY A 229 7.13 3.58 5.14
CA GLY A 229 6.61 2.39 4.46
C GLY A 229 7.54 1.90 3.35
N LEU A 230 8.08 2.82 2.55
CA LEU A 230 9.03 2.53 1.49
C LEU A 230 10.39 2.11 2.04
N SER A 231 10.85 2.73 3.13
CA SER A 231 12.05 2.28 3.85
C SER A 231 11.89 0.87 4.41
N GLY A 232 10.72 0.54 4.97
CA GLY A 232 10.42 -0.84 5.38
C GLY A 232 10.44 -1.82 4.20
N PHE A 233 9.94 -1.41 3.04
CA PHE A 233 10.02 -2.22 1.81
C PHE A 233 11.46 -2.36 1.30
N ALA A 234 12.32 -1.35 1.48
CA ALA A 234 13.74 -1.44 1.16
C ALA A 234 14.45 -2.55 1.94
N GLU A 235 14.10 -2.73 3.22
CA GLU A 235 14.60 -3.85 4.03
C GLU A 235 14.24 -5.21 3.39
N GLU A 236 12.99 -5.40 2.97
CA GLU A 236 12.55 -6.62 2.27
C GLU A 236 13.28 -6.81 0.93
N LEU A 237 13.41 -5.75 0.14
CA LEU A 237 14.04 -5.74 -1.18
C LEU A 237 15.45 -6.34 -1.15
N VAL A 238 16.21 -6.04 -0.08
CA VAL A 238 17.58 -6.53 0.10
C VAL A 238 17.63 -7.83 0.94
N GLY A 239 16.49 -8.39 1.32
CA GLY A 239 16.39 -9.70 1.97
C GLY A 239 16.41 -9.67 3.50
N PHE A 240 16.00 -8.54 4.09
CA PHE A 240 15.72 -8.37 5.52
C PHE A 240 14.23 -8.10 5.79
N PRO A 241 13.28 -8.92 5.27
CA PRO A 241 11.85 -8.67 5.49
C PRO A 241 11.52 -8.68 6.98
N GLU A 242 10.72 -7.70 7.41
CA GLU A 242 10.38 -7.50 8.82
C GLU A 242 11.62 -7.41 9.73
N ALA A 243 12.55 -6.49 9.45
CA ALA A 243 13.73 -6.33 10.28
C ALA A 243 13.38 -6.11 11.76
N ASP A 244 12.26 -5.43 12.04
CA ASP A 244 11.50 -5.62 13.29
C ASP A 244 10.46 -6.75 13.14
N PRO A 245 10.71 -7.94 13.72
CA PRO A 245 9.79 -9.07 13.63
C PRO A 245 8.47 -8.84 14.37
N ASN A 246 8.33 -7.76 15.15
CA ASN A 246 7.09 -7.43 15.85
C ASN A 246 6.15 -6.53 15.05
N ALA A 247 6.64 -5.82 14.04
CA ALA A 247 5.89 -4.79 13.33
C ALA A 247 4.62 -5.36 12.68
N VAL A 248 4.78 -6.32 11.76
CA VAL A 248 3.66 -6.95 11.07
C VAL A 248 2.74 -7.73 12.02
N PRO A 249 3.23 -8.59 12.95
CA PRO A 249 2.36 -9.29 13.88
C PRO A 249 1.48 -8.39 14.73
N GLN A 250 2.03 -7.28 15.25
CA GLN A 250 1.25 -6.36 16.08
C GLN A 250 0.19 -5.62 15.25
N PHE A 251 0.49 -5.27 13.99
CA PHE A 251 -0.52 -4.74 13.07
C PHE A 251 -1.63 -5.77 12.82
N LEU A 252 -1.30 -7.03 12.51
CA LEU A 252 -2.28 -8.09 12.22
C LEU A 252 -3.14 -8.49 13.44
N GLN A 253 -2.72 -8.12 14.65
CA GLN A 253 -3.53 -8.22 15.88
C GLN A 253 -4.34 -6.94 16.18
N SER A 254 -4.17 -5.88 15.40
CA SER A 254 -4.82 -4.59 15.57
C SER A 254 -5.09 -3.94 14.20
N PRO A 255 -5.93 -4.55 13.35
CA PRO A 255 -6.20 -4.06 11.99
C PRO A 255 -6.88 -2.68 11.96
N HIS A 256 -7.33 -2.19 13.12
CA HIS A 256 -7.86 -0.83 13.29
C HIS A 256 -6.78 0.26 13.16
N THR A 257 -5.51 -0.12 13.14
CA THR A 257 -4.38 0.80 13.00
C THR A 257 -4.54 1.63 11.74
N SER A 258 -4.30 2.93 11.83
CA SER A 258 -4.38 3.81 10.67
C SER A 258 -3.22 3.55 9.72
N LEU A 259 -3.52 3.46 8.42
CA LEU A 259 -2.47 3.40 7.39
C LEU A 259 -1.80 4.77 7.18
N THR A 260 -2.58 5.86 7.20
CA THR A 260 -2.05 7.20 6.84
C THR A 260 -1.68 8.08 8.03
N ASP A 261 -2.24 7.79 9.20
CA ASP A 261 -2.02 8.61 10.40
C ASP A 261 -0.94 7.94 11.26
N TRP A 262 0.29 8.44 11.17
CA TRP A 262 1.43 7.88 11.90
C TRP A 262 1.27 8.03 13.42
N ASN A 263 1.30 6.91 14.14
CA ASN A 263 1.11 6.91 15.59
C ASN A 263 2.43 6.65 16.32
N PHE A 264 3.08 7.72 16.76
CA PHE A 264 4.33 7.65 17.53
C PHE A 264 4.23 6.85 18.84
N THR A 265 3.04 6.75 19.45
CA THR A 265 2.85 5.95 20.68
C THR A 265 2.78 4.45 20.40
N SER A 266 2.62 4.07 19.13
CA SER A 266 2.51 2.68 18.66
C SER A 266 3.28 2.50 17.36
N ALA A 267 4.49 3.08 17.29
CA ALA A 267 5.29 3.15 16.07
C ALA A 267 5.47 1.78 15.40
N THR A 268 5.73 0.72 16.18
CA THR A 268 5.82 -0.67 15.68
C THR A 268 4.62 -1.10 14.83
N ARG A 269 3.39 -0.71 15.20
CA ARG A 269 2.20 -1.00 14.38
C ARG A 269 2.13 -0.13 13.13
N SER A 270 2.58 1.12 13.20
CA SER A 270 2.68 2.02 12.04
C SER A 270 3.68 1.47 11.02
N TYR A 271 4.88 1.06 11.46
CA TYR A 271 5.83 0.33 10.62
C TYR A 271 5.21 -0.90 9.98
N GLY A 272 4.52 -1.72 10.77
CA GLY A 272 3.91 -2.96 10.27
C GLY A 272 2.85 -2.74 9.20
N VAL A 273 2.00 -1.71 9.34
CA VAL A 273 0.92 -1.44 8.39
C VAL A 273 1.43 -0.79 7.10
N THR A 274 2.40 0.12 7.19
CA THR A 274 2.92 0.86 6.03
C THR A 274 3.87 0.00 5.19
N TYR A 275 4.82 -0.70 5.81
CA TYR A 275 5.68 -1.69 5.15
C TYR A 275 4.83 -2.64 4.31
N LEU A 276 3.84 -3.23 4.96
CA LEU A 276 3.04 -4.28 4.37
C LEU A 276 2.18 -3.79 3.20
N PHE A 277 1.70 -2.54 3.26
CA PHE A 277 1.02 -1.90 2.15
C PHE A 277 1.97 -1.61 0.98
N MET A 278 3.21 -1.16 1.25
CA MET A 278 4.21 -0.89 0.21
C MET A 278 4.70 -2.16 -0.46
N SER A 279 4.92 -3.25 0.27
CA SER A 279 5.23 -4.56 -0.31
C SER A 279 4.12 -5.03 -1.25
N PHE A 280 2.85 -4.91 -0.83
CA PHE A 280 1.72 -5.23 -1.69
C PHE A 280 1.70 -4.37 -2.96
N LEU A 281 1.98 -3.07 -2.83
CA LEU A 281 2.04 -2.15 -3.96
C LEU A 281 3.14 -2.56 -4.95
N ALA A 282 4.35 -2.84 -4.44
CA ALA A 282 5.51 -3.23 -5.23
C ALA A 282 5.29 -4.57 -5.95
N GLU A 283 4.77 -5.57 -5.26
CA GLU A 283 4.47 -6.87 -5.87
C GLU A 283 3.39 -6.79 -6.95
N ARG A 284 2.35 -6.00 -6.70
CA ARG A 284 1.17 -5.96 -7.58
C ARG A 284 1.36 -5.09 -8.81
N TYR A 285 2.03 -3.95 -8.66
CA TYR A 285 2.15 -2.95 -9.72
C TYR A 285 3.60 -2.76 -10.21
N GLY A 286 4.57 -3.38 -9.53
CA GLY A 286 5.98 -3.44 -9.92
C GLY A 286 6.85 -2.28 -9.41
N ALA A 287 8.16 -2.51 -9.37
CA ALA A 287 9.18 -1.55 -8.91
C ALA A 287 9.15 -0.20 -9.66
N ARG A 288 8.67 -0.18 -10.92
CA ARG A 288 8.54 1.06 -11.67
C ARG A 288 7.48 2.00 -11.09
N LEU A 289 6.39 1.47 -10.52
CA LEU A 289 5.43 2.33 -9.82
C LEU A 289 6.07 2.92 -8.55
N ILE A 290 6.91 2.16 -7.86
CA ILE A 290 7.59 2.60 -6.63
C ILE A 290 8.51 3.79 -6.92
N SER A 291 9.39 3.70 -7.91
CA SER A 291 10.21 4.84 -8.34
C SER A 291 9.37 6.05 -8.79
N GLU A 292 8.28 5.81 -9.53
CA GLU A 292 7.38 6.89 -9.97
C GLU A 292 6.63 7.54 -8.79
N PHE A 293 6.37 6.80 -7.71
CA PHE A 293 5.76 7.28 -6.47
C PHE A 293 6.76 8.10 -5.63
N VAL A 294 7.99 7.60 -5.43
CA VAL A 294 9.09 8.35 -4.79
C VAL A 294 9.34 9.70 -5.49
N ALA A 295 9.21 9.74 -6.81
CA ALA A 295 9.40 10.96 -7.59
C ALA A 295 8.16 11.87 -7.66
N GLN A 296 7.03 11.53 -7.01
CA GLN A 296 5.83 12.37 -7.06
C GLN A 296 5.94 13.56 -6.12
N PRO A 297 5.76 14.81 -6.60
CA PRO A 297 5.75 16.00 -5.74
C PRO A 297 4.43 16.19 -4.99
N ARG A 298 3.54 15.19 -5.01
CA ARG A 298 2.27 15.21 -4.28
C ARG A 298 2.37 14.16 -3.19
N ASN A 299 1.89 14.51 -2.01
CA ASN A 299 2.08 13.63 -0.87
C ASN A 299 1.00 12.54 -0.74
N GLY A 300 1.39 11.45 -0.10
CA GLY A 300 0.52 10.44 0.46
C GLY A 300 -0.36 9.82 -0.61
N THR A 301 -1.66 9.76 -0.31
CA THR A 301 -2.64 9.17 -1.22
C THR A 301 -2.71 9.89 -2.56
N ALA A 302 -2.48 11.20 -2.57
CA ALA A 302 -2.54 12.01 -3.79
C ALA A 302 -1.30 11.84 -4.68
N GLY A 303 -0.15 11.50 -4.08
CA GLY A 303 1.06 11.04 -4.78
C GLY A 303 0.80 9.74 -5.49
N LEU A 304 0.32 8.73 -4.76
CA LEU A 304 0.03 7.43 -5.34
C LEU A 304 -0.96 7.52 -6.51
N ASP A 305 -2.04 8.28 -6.34
CA ASP A 305 -3.03 8.52 -7.41
C ASP A 305 -2.40 9.15 -8.65
N ALA A 306 -1.49 10.10 -8.48
CA ALA A 306 -0.80 10.77 -9.58
C ALA A 306 0.17 9.82 -10.31
N ALA A 307 0.91 9.00 -9.57
CA ALA A 307 1.80 7.99 -10.14
C ALA A 307 0.99 6.96 -10.96
N MET A 308 -0.13 6.47 -10.42
CA MET A 308 -1.03 5.56 -11.12
C MET A 308 -1.67 6.18 -12.36
N GLU A 309 -2.12 7.44 -12.26
CA GLU A 309 -2.71 8.15 -13.39
C GLU A 309 -1.71 8.36 -14.53
N ALA A 310 -0.45 8.70 -14.22
CA ALA A 310 0.62 8.85 -15.20
C ALA A 310 0.87 7.56 -16.00
N ARG A 311 0.61 6.41 -15.39
CA ARG A 311 0.71 5.08 -16.00
C ARG A 311 -0.56 4.61 -16.70
N GLN A 312 -1.63 5.40 -16.66
CA GLN A 312 -2.96 5.00 -17.15
C GLN A 312 -3.52 3.77 -16.41
N GLU A 313 -3.09 3.53 -15.18
CA GLU A 313 -3.72 2.52 -14.33
C GLU A 313 -5.17 2.95 -14.04
N THR A 314 -6.08 1.98 -13.97
CA THR A 314 -7.48 2.25 -13.63
C THR A 314 -7.69 2.43 -12.14
N ASP A 315 -6.86 1.76 -11.34
CA ASP A 315 -6.95 1.81 -9.88
C ASP A 315 -6.42 3.15 -9.36
N ARG A 316 -6.98 3.58 -8.23
CA ARG A 316 -6.50 4.67 -7.40
C ARG A 316 -6.22 4.15 -5.99
N PHE A 317 -5.67 5.00 -5.11
CA PHE A 317 -5.34 4.66 -3.73
C PHE A 317 -6.48 3.92 -3.03
N ILE A 318 -7.72 4.37 -3.22
CA ILE A 318 -8.89 3.71 -2.64
C ILE A 318 -9.00 2.26 -3.13
N ASP A 319 -8.93 2.00 -4.43
CA ASP A 319 -9.05 0.66 -5.02
C ASP A 319 -7.90 -0.25 -4.59
N VAL A 320 -6.69 0.30 -4.47
CA VAL A 320 -5.49 -0.41 -4.02
C VAL A 320 -5.61 -0.80 -2.56
N TRP A 321 -5.98 0.15 -1.69
CA TRP A 321 -6.20 -0.10 -0.28
C TRP A 321 -7.31 -1.13 -0.03
N GLN A 322 -8.37 -1.12 -0.86
CA GLN A 322 -9.41 -2.13 -0.80
C GLN A 322 -8.88 -3.53 -1.12
N LYS A 323 -8.14 -3.68 -2.22
CA LYS A 323 -7.56 -4.97 -2.62
C LYS A 323 -6.56 -5.48 -1.58
N TRP A 324 -5.72 -4.60 -1.06
CA TRP A 324 -4.76 -4.91 -0.01
C TRP A 324 -5.45 -5.37 1.29
N THR A 325 -6.49 -4.64 1.71
CA THR A 325 -7.31 -5.00 2.87
C THR A 325 -7.82 -6.43 2.76
N VAL A 326 -8.36 -6.80 1.60
CA VAL A 326 -8.85 -8.17 1.36
C VAL A 326 -7.69 -9.16 1.36
N GLY A 327 -6.54 -8.79 0.76
CA GLY A 327 -5.31 -9.56 0.82
C GLY A 327 -4.91 -9.95 2.25
N ASN A 328 -5.06 -9.04 3.23
CA ASN A 328 -4.74 -9.32 4.63
C ASN A 328 -5.54 -10.49 5.25
N TYR A 329 -6.72 -10.80 4.69
CA TYR A 329 -7.59 -11.90 5.14
C TYR A 329 -7.62 -13.10 4.18
N ALA A 330 -7.59 -12.85 2.87
CA ALA A 330 -7.80 -13.84 1.81
C ALA A 330 -6.53 -14.19 1.02
N ALA A 331 -5.32 -13.87 1.51
CA ALA A 331 -4.08 -13.97 0.73
C ALA A 331 -3.67 -15.37 0.22
N ALA A 332 -4.44 -16.44 0.49
CA ALA A 332 -4.26 -17.73 -0.18
C ALA A 332 -4.87 -17.74 -1.60
N GLU A 333 -5.73 -16.78 -1.92
CA GLU A 333 -6.31 -16.61 -3.25
C GLU A 333 -5.42 -15.70 -4.11
N THR A 334 -5.07 -16.20 -5.29
CA THR A 334 -4.13 -15.54 -6.22
C THR A 334 -4.58 -14.17 -6.71
N GLY A 335 -5.87 -13.82 -6.58
CA GLY A 335 -6.41 -12.52 -7.01
C GLY A 335 -6.06 -11.35 -6.09
N PHE A 336 -5.84 -11.61 -4.80
CA PHE A 336 -5.71 -10.59 -3.75
C PHE A 336 -4.49 -10.78 -2.84
N GLY A 337 -3.82 -11.93 -2.89
CA GLY A 337 -2.63 -12.22 -2.09
C GLY A 337 -1.35 -11.54 -2.57
N TYR A 338 -0.34 -11.59 -1.71
CA TYR A 338 1.03 -11.12 -1.94
C TYR A 338 2.00 -11.91 -1.06
N GLY A 339 3.24 -12.04 -1.51
CA GLY A 339 4.33 -12.84 -0.98
C GLY A 339 4.77 -12.43 0.42
N ALA A 340 4.78 -11.12 0.74
CA ALA A 340 5.11 -10.63 2.09
C ALA A 340 4.14 -11.17 3.18
N LEU A 341 2.93 -11.60 2.79
CA LEU A 341 1.98 -12.30 3.67
C LEU A 341 1.92 -13.81 3.45
N GLY A 342 2.86 -14.44 2.75
CA GLY A 342 2.78 -15.86 2.37
C GLY A 342 2.40 -16.85 3.47
N GLN A 343 2.49 -16.50 4.76
CA GLN A 343 2.04 -17.28 5.92
C GLN A 343 1.35 -16.46 7.03
N ARG A 344 1.11 -15.15 6.83
CA ARG A 344 0.60 -14.25 7.87
C ARG A 344 -0.75 -13.67 7.47
N ARG A 345 -1.72 -13.71 8.37
CA ARG A 345 -3.10 -13.25 8.16
C ARG A 345 -3.51 -12.46 9.40
N VAL A 346 -4.51 -11.61 9.24
CA VAL A 346 -5.18 -11.03 10.41
C VAL A 346 -5.70 -12.19 11.28
N GLN A 347 -5.23 -12.26 12.52
CA GLN A 347 -5.55 -13.36 13.45
C GLN A 347 -6.64 -12.99 14.44
N THR A 348 -7.03 -11.71 14.48
CA THR A 348 -8.00 -11.18 15.42
C THR A 348 -9.32 -10.91 14.70
N LEU A 349 -10.42 -11.36 15.30
CA LEU A 349 -11.77 -11.06 14.87
C LEU A 349 -12.39 -10.13 15.90
N ASP A 350 -12.98 -9.01 15.47
CA ASP A 350 -13.70 -8.12 16.40
C ASP A 350 -14.94 -8.83 16.95
N VAL A 351 -15.59 -9.62 16.10
CA VAL A 351 -16.68 -10.51 16.48
C VAL A 351 -16.59 -11.80 15.68
N GLU A 352 -16.75 -12.93 16.36
CA GLU A 352 -16.93 -14.25 15.77
C GLU A 352 -18.28 -14.80 16.21
N ILE A 353 -19.10 -15.23 15.24
CA ILE A 353 -20.50 -15.59 15.49
C ILE A 353 -20.82 -16.94 14.88
N ASP A 354 -21.26 -17.84 15.76
CA ASP A 354 -21.67 -19.19 15.40
C ASP A 354 -23.20 -19.39 15.46
N MET A 355 -23.96 -18.38 15.94
CA MET A 355 -25.43 -18.42 16.03
C MET A 355 -26.07 -17.08 15.62
N LEU A 356 -27.16 -17.15 14.84
CA LEU A 356 -27.97 -16.00 14.43
C LEU A 356 -29.26 -15.90 15.27
N PRO A 357 -29.86 -14.70 15.42
CA PRO A 357 -29.45 -13.42 14.84
C PRO A 357 -28.34 -12.72 15.62
N LEU A 358 -27.57 -11.89 14.92
CA LEU A 358 -26.77 -10.83 15.51
C LEU A 358 -27.64 -9.57 15.58
N GLU A 359 -27.84 -9.02 16.78
CA GLU A 359 -28.66 -7.82 16.96
C GLU A 359 -27.79 -6.64 17.40
N ASN A 360 -27.71 -5.60 16.57
CA ASN A 360 -27.15 -4.29 16.90
C ASN A 360 -25.78 -4.32 17.60
N ALA A 361 -24.87 -5.20 17.18
CA ALA A 361 -23.55 -5.31 17.77
C ALA A 361 -22.77 -4.00 17.56
N PRO A 362 -22.41 -3.27 18.64
CA PRO A 362 -21.68 -2.03 18.53
C PRO A 362 -20.21 -2.32 18.24
N LEU A 363 -19.68 -1.67 17.21
CA LEU A 363 -18.31 -1.81 16.75
C LEU A 363 -17.71 -0.45 16.43
N GLY A 364 -16.40 -0.42 16.24
CA GLY A 364 -15.74 0.79 15.78
C GLY A 364 -14.35 0.55 15.22
N ILE A 365 -13.83 1.58 14.55
CA ILE A 365 -12.50 1.60 13.94
C ILE A 365 -11.80 2.88 14.37
N SER A 366 -10.74 2.73 15.17
CA SER A 366 -10.01 3.88 15.73
C SER A 366 -9.19 4.66 14.70
N GLY A 367 -8.52 3.97 13.78
CA GLY A 367 -7.65 4.56 12.77
C GLY A 367 -8.35 4.85 11.44
N ARG A 368 -7.99 5.96 10.80
CA ARG A 368 -8.37 6.21 9.41
C ARG A 368 -7.65 5.22 8.50
N TRP A 369 -8.36 4.63 7.54
CA TRP A 369 -7.89 3.52 6.70
C TRP A 369 -7.54 2.25 7.49
N GLY A 370 -7.97 2.17 8.75
CA GLY A 370 -8.01 0.93 9.50
C GLY A 370 -9.28 0.14 9.19
N THR A 371 -9.29 -1.12 9.62
CA THR A 371 -10.38 -2.06 9.33
C THR A 371 -10.83 -2.78 10.59
N ALA A 372 -12.14 -3.00 10.67
CA ALA A 372 -12.77 -3.91 11.61
C ALA A 372 -13.35 -5.10 10.82
N ASN A 373 -13.41 -6.27 11.47
CA ASN A 373 -13.74 -7.50 10.78
C ASN A 373 -14.58 -8.46 11.64
N VAL A 374 -15.63 -9.01 11.01
CA VAL A 374 -16.60 -9.90 11.65
C VAL A 374 -16.73 -11.19 10.85
N LEU A 375 -16.52 -12.33 11.50
CA LEU A 375 -16.65 -13.64 10.88
C LEU A 375 -17.97 -14.31 11.27
N PHE A 376 -18.72 -14.73 10.26
CA PHE A 376 -19.91 -15.56 10.38
C PHE A 376 -19.56 -16.99 9.98
N ARG A 377 -19.70 -17.95 10.91
CA ARG A 377 -19.53 -19.39 10.64
C ARG A 377 -20.86 -20.11 10.44
N THR A 378 -21.87 -19.39 9.97
CA THR A 378 -23.24 -19.90 9.82
C THR A 378 -23.52 -20.23 8.36
N PRO A 379 -23.73 -21.52 8.01
CA PRO A 379 -24.07 -21.89 6.64
C PRO A 379 -25.47 -21.42 6.25
N GLY A 380 -25.68 -21.22 4.95
CA GLY A 380 -26.98 -20.90 4.35
C GLY A 380 -27.05 -19.50 3.78
N ASP A 381 -28.24 -18.90 3.85
CA ASP A 381 -28.50 -17.56 3.32
C ASP A 381 -28.46 -16.55 4.47
N LEU A 382 -27.69 -15.48 4.29
CA LEU A 382 -27.39 -14.49 5.32
C LEU A 382 -27.73 -13.09 4.83
N LEU A 383 -28.44 -12.34 5.67
CA LEU A 383 -28.66 -10.92 5.49
C LEU A 383 -27.87 -10.15 6.54
N ILE A 384 -27.11 -9.15 6.12
CA ILE A 384 -26.23 -8.35 6.99
C ILE A 384 -26.57 -6.88 6.80
N ASP A 385 -26.95 -6.21 7.89
CA ASP A 385 -27.19 -4.78 7.94
C ASP A 385 -26.00 -4.07 8.57
N PHE A 386 -25.47 -3.09 7.84
CA PHE A 386 -24.53 -2.10 8.35
C PHE A 386 -25.28 -0.82 8.70
N ASP A 387 -25.07 -0.31 9.92
CA ASP A 387 -25.68 0.94 10.37
C ASP A 387 -24.66 1.84 11.09
N ALA A 388 -24.28 2.93 10.43
CA ALA A 388 -23.52 4.03 11.02
C ALA A 388 -24.31 5.35 10.93
N SER A 389 -25.65 5.28 10.93
CA SER A 389 -26.53 6.46 10.78
C SER A 389 -26.39 7.51 11.88
N ASP A 390 -25.95 7.11 13.08
CA ASP A 390 -25.69 8.00 14.22
C ASP A 390 -24.23 8.51 14.25
N ASP A 391 -23.39 8.14 13.28
CA ASP A 391 -21.97 8.47 13.23
C ASP A 391 -21.64 9.31 11.98
N VAL A 392 -20.70 10.25 12.13
CA VAL A 392 -20.28 11.16 11.05
C VAL A 392 -19.21 10.57 10.13
N GLY A 393 -18.80 9.33 10.40
CA GLY A 393 -17.77 8.63 9.67
C GLY A 393 -18.21 8.17 8.29
N ARG A 394 -17.23 8.00 7.41
CA ARG A 394 -17.40 7.39 6.09
C ARG A 394 -16.77 6.01 6.10
N TYR A 395 -17.54 5.05 5.61
CA TYR A 395 -17.19 3.64 5.66
C TYR A 395 -17.32 3.02 4.28
N ASN A 396 -16.46 2.06 4.02
CA ASN A 396 -16.62 1.10 2.96
C ASN A 396 -16.75 -0.28 3.59
N VAL A 397 -17.63 -1.11 3.04
CA VAL A 397 -17.97 -2.41 3.61
C VAL A 397 -17.91 -3.46 2.51
N TRP A 398 -17.28 -4.59 2.81
CA TRP A 398 -17.22 -5.75 1.93
C TRP A 398 -17.66 -7.01 2.63
N THR A 399 -18.19 -7.93 1.84
CA THR A 399 -18.41 -9.31 2.23
C THR A 399 -17.49 -10.21 1.42
N TYR A 400 -16.74 -11.06 2.10
CA TYR A 400 -16.01 -12.16 1.52
C TYR A 400 -16.72 -13.46 1.89
N ALA A 401 -17.53 -13.95 0.96
CA ALA A 401 -18.41 -15.11 1.12
C ALA A 401 -17.70 -16.37 0.64
N MET A 402 -17.61 -17.39 1.49
CA MET A 402 -16.94 -18.65 1.21
C MET A 402 -17.96 -19.78 1.09
N SER A 403 -17.79 -20.63 0.08
CA SER A 403 -18.66 -21.78 -0.20
C SER A 403 -17.84 -22.91 -0.83
N PRO A 404 -18.39 -24.13 -0.99
CA PRO A 404 -17.72 -25.21 -1.70
C PRO A 404 -17.47 -24.90 -3.18
N ALA A 405 -18.21 -23.94 -3.75
CA ALA A 405 -18.06 -23.48 -5.13
C ALA A 405 -16.94 -22.43 -5.31
N GLY A 406 -16.33 -21.97 -4.21
CA GLY A 406 -15.31 -20.92 -4.19
C GLY A 406 -15.70 -19.75 -3.30
N ALA A 407 -14.83 -18.74 -3.24
CA ALA A 407 -15.08 -17.51 -2.51
C ALA A 407 -15.43 -16.34 -3.44
N THR A 408 -16.21 -15.40 -2.93
CA THR A 408 -16.56 -14.17 -3.65
C THR A 408 -16.45 -12.96 -2.75
N LEU A 409 -15.71 -11.96 -3.21
CA LEU A 409 -15.65 -10.63 -2.62
C LEU A 409 -16.71 -9.74 -3.27
N ARG A 410 -17.53 -9.05 -2.46
CA ARG A 410 -18.50 -8.06 -2.92
C ARG A 410 -18.48 -6.83 -2.03
N GLU A 411 -18.49 -5.65 -2.65
CA GLU A 411 -18.75 -4.40 -1.94
C GLU A 411 -20.23 -4.30 -1.57
N VAL A 412 -20.49 -3.80 -0.37
CA VAL A 412 -21.82 -3.47 0.13
C VAL A 412 -22.05 -1.99 -0.14
N VAL A 413 -23.09 -1.69 -0.93
CA VAL A 413 -23.45 -0.31 -1.25
C VAL A 413 -23.93 0.40 0.02
N ILE A 414 -23.19 1.42 0.45
CA ILE A 414 -23.57 2.27 1.57
C ILE A 414 -24.36 3.48 1.05
N GLY A 415 -25.59 3.63 1.51
CA GLY A 415 -26.46 4.74 1.18
C GLY A 415 -26.03 6.06 1.81
N SER A 416 -26.61 7.16 1.36
CA SER A 416 -26.38 8.51 1.88
C SER A 416 -26.78 8.69 3.36
N ASN A 417 -27.56 7.76 3.91
CA ASN A 417 -27.91 7.67 5.32
C ASN A 417 -26.91 6.85 6.16
N ASN A 418 -25.75 6.51 5.60
CA ASN A 418 -24.69 5.71 6.21
C ASN A 418 -25.15 4.29 6.64
N ARG A 419 -26.05 3.69 5.84
CA ARG A 419 -26.54 2.33 6.02
C ARG A 419 -26.30 1.49 4.77
N GLY A 420 -26.06 0.20 4.95
CA GLY A 420 -25.86 -0.75 3.86
C GLY A 420 -26.50 -2.10 4.15
N LEU A 421 -26.82 -2.83 3.09
CA LEU A 421 -27.40 -4.16 3.18
C LEU A 421 -26.64 -5.13 2.28
N ALA A 422 -26.16 -6.23 2.85
CA ALA A 422 -25.58 -7.34 2.10
C ALA A 422 -26.49 -8.56 2.17
N GLN A 423 -26.70 -9.21 1.03
CA GLN A 423 -27.40 -10.49 0.93
C GLN A 423 -26.45 -11.53 0.35
N LEU A 424 -26.22 -12.59 1.12
CA LEU A 424 -25.39 -13.72 0.76
C LEU A 424 -26.28 -14.96 0.69
N SER A 425 -25.98 -15.84 -0.27
CA SER A 425 -26.76 -17.05 -0.50
C SER A 425 -25.85 -18.26 -0.68
N GLY A 426 -26.25 -19.38 -0.07
CA GLY A 426 -25.51 -20.65 -0.20
C GLY A 426 -24.06 -20.58 0.28
N ILE A 427 -23.78 -19.84 1.35
CA ILE A 427 -22.44 -19.73 1.94
C ILE A 427 -22.22 -20.81 3.00
N ASP A 428 -20.97 -21.21 3.23
CA ASP A 428 -20.56 -21.95 4.43
C ASP A 428 -20.19 -20.97 5.55
N SER A 429 -19.53 -19.87 5.17
CA SER A 429 -19.10 -18.81 6.07
C SER A 429 -18.91 -17.50 5.31
N ALA A 430 -18.90 -16.38 6.03
CA ALA A 430 -18.65 -15.07 5.45
C ALA A 430 -17.84 -14.19 6.40
N LEU A 431 -16.89 -13.46 5.84
CA LEU A 431 -16.18 -12.39 6.53
C LEU A 431 -16.74 -11.04 6.07
N VAL A 432 -17.16 -10.21 7.02
CA VAL A 432 -17.49 -8.80 6.78
C VAL A 432 -16.27 -7.97 7.15
N ILE A 433 -15.82 -7.14 6.21
CA ILE A 433 -14.73 -6.20 6.41
C ILE A 433 -15.30 -4.80 6.31
N VAL A 434 -15.15 -4.02 7.38
CA VAL A 434 -15.55 -2.61 7.44
C VAL A 434 -14.28 -1.79 7.50
N GLY A 435 -14.11 -0.86 6.58
CA GLY A 435 -12.99 0.06 6.55
C GLY A 435 -13.47 1.50 6.72
N ARG A 436 -12.74 2.31 7.50
CA ARG A 436 -13.07 3.72 7.73
C ARG A 436 -12.21 4.61 6.84
N THR A 437 -12.80 5.51 6.07
CA THR A 437 -12.05 6.39 5.14
C THR A 437 -12.00 7.85 5.61
N SER A 438 -12.84 8.23 6.56
CA SER A 438 -12.93 9.57 7.13
C SER A 438 -12.00 9.80 8.31
N GLN A 439 -11.60 11.07 8.52
CA GLN A 439 -10.90 11.50 9.74
C GLN A 439 -11.81 11.59 10.97
N GLN A 440 -13.11 11.81 10.78
CA GLN A 440 -14.09 11.86 11.87
C GLN A 440 -14.96 10.62 11.88
N GLY A 441 -15.62 10.39 13.01
CA GLY A 441 -16.49 9.24 13.19
C GLY A 441 -15.71 7.96 13.41
N GLN A 442 -16.26 7.01 14.15
CA GLN A 442 -15.55 5.76 14.42
C GLN A 442 -16.46 4.60 14.76
N ASN A 443 -17.75 4.84 15.02
CA ASN A 443 -18.66 3.82 15.53
C ASN A 443 -19.67 3.41 14.46
N PHE A 444 -20.01 2.12 14.46
CA PHE A 444 -21.07 1.57 13.63
C PHE A 444 -21.70 0.38 14.35
N ARG A 445 -22.81 -0.12 13.81
CA ARG A 445 -23.49 -1.32 14.29
C ARG A 445 -23.61 -2.32 13.17
N LEU A 446 -23.47 -3.59 13.51
CA LEU A 446 -23.81 -4.70 12.62
C LEU A 446 -24.98 -5.48 13.18
N SER A 447 -25.93 -5.78 12.33
CA SER A 447 -26.96 -6.78 12.58
C SER A 447 -26.93 -7.83 11.48
N ALA A 448 -27.26 -9.06 11.82
CA ALA A 448 -27.33 -10.15 10.84
C ALA A 448 -28.42 -11.15 11.19
N ARG A 449 -29.07 -11.70 10.17
CA ARG A 449 -30.13 -12.70 10.34
C ARG A 449 -30.12 -13.69 9.19
N ALA A 450 -30.62 -14.88 9.44
CA ALA A 450 -30.87 -15.83 8.37
C ALA A 450 -31.84 -15.19 7.37
N SER A 451 -31.44 -15.13 6.11
CA SER A 451 -32.33 -14.75 5.03
C SER A 451 -33.17 -15.98 4.71
N THR A 452 -34.42 -16.00 5.16
CA THR A 452 -35.39 -16.89 4.51
C THR A 452 -35.66 -16.26 3.14
N PRO A 453 -35.45 -16.98 2.02
CA PRO A 453 -35.95 -16.49 0.76
C PRO A 453 -37.45 -16.32 0.95
N THR A 454 -37.91 -15.07 1.07
CA THR A 454 -39.28 -14.79 0.71
C THR A 454 -39.29 -15.12 -0.76
N VAL A 455 -40.12 -16.09 -1.14
CA VAL A 455 -40.39 -16.41 -2.54
C VAL A 455 -41.00 -15.13 -3.14
N VAL A 456 -40.13 -14.20 -3.53
CA VAL A 456 -40.45 -13.20 -4.53
C VAL A 456 -40.42 -14.03 -5.79
N ASP A 457 -41.61 -14.45 -6.19
CA ASP A 457 -41.90 -15.27 -7.36
C ASP A 457 -40.86 -14.96 -8.44
N GLU A 458 -39.89 -15.86 -8.63
CA GLU A 458 -38.71 -15.61 -9.49
C GLU A 458 -39.17 -15.25 -10.92
N VAL A 459 -40.35 -15.77 -11.27
CA VAL A 459 -41.14 -15.44 -12.45
C VAL A 459 -41.59 -13.97 -12.48
N ALA A 460 -42.02 -13.38 -11.37
CA ALA A 460 -42.38 -11.95 -11.28
C ALA A 460 -41.17 -11.03 -11.45
N VAL A 461 -40.01 -11.42 -10.91
CA VAL A 461 -38.75 -10.67 -11.11
C VAL A 461 -38.28 -10.75 -12.56
N LEU A 462 -38.33 -11.94 -13.17
CA LEU A 462 -38.01 -12.12 -14.59
C LEU A 462 -38.99 -11.39 -15.51
N ARG A 463 -40.27 -11.26 -15.13
CA ARG A 463 -41.28 -10.48 -15.88
C ARG A 463 -41.06 -8.97 -15.77
N ALA A 464 -40.48 -8.49 -14.68
CA ALA A 464 -40.19 -7.07 -14.47
C ALA A 464 -38.84 -6.64 -15.09
N ALA A 465 -37.90 -7.58 -15.26
CA ALA A 465 -36.61 -7.32 -15.87
C ALA A 465 -36.69 -7.23 -17.41
N PRO A 466 -35.86 -6.39 -18.07
CA PRO A 466 -35.82 -6.34 -19.53
C PRO A 466 -35.37 -7.68 -20.12
N ALA A 467 -36.03 -8.14 -21.18
CA ALA A 467 -35.71 -9.41 -21.83
C ALA A 467 -34.28 -9.46 -22.40
N LEU A 468 -33.76 -8.35 -22.91
CA LEU A 468 -32.38 -8.18 -23.36
C LEU A 468 -31.75 -7.04 -22.54
N ALA A 469 -30.75 -7.36 -21.73
CA ALA A 469 -30.05 -6.38 -20.89
C ALA A 469 -28.82 -5.82 -21.62
N PRO A 470 -28.32 -4.62 -21.23
CA PRO A 470 -27.16 -4.02 -21.85
C PRO A 470 -25.94 -4.95 -21.85
N ALA A 471 -25.51 -5.36 -23.04
CA ALA A 471 -24.26 -6.06 -23.25
C ALA A 471 -23.03 -5.30 -22.70
N TYR A 472 -22.06 -6.02 -22.12
CA TYR A 472 -20.88 -5.45 -21.48
C TYR A 472 -19.60 -6.29 -21.70
N PRO A 473 -18.43 -5.66 -21.87
CA PRO A 473 -18.24 -4.23 -22.12
C PRO A 473 -18.87 -3.82 -23.48
N ASN A 474 -19.30 -2.57 -23.63
CA ASN A 474 -19.76 -2.01 -24.90
C ASN A 474 -19.48 -0.50 -24.90
N PRO A 475 -18.49 0.00 -25.68
CA PRO A 475 -17.73 -0.70 -26.72
C PRO A 475 -16.82 -1.84 -26.22
N PHE A 476 -16.48 -2.79 -27.09
CA PHE A 476 -15.60 -3.93 -26.78
C PHE A 476 -14.53 -4.16 -27.85
N ASN A 477 -13.41 -4.79 -27.50
CA ASN A 477 -12.26 -5.01 -28.39
C ASN A 477 -11.95 -6.47 -28.75
N SER A 478 -12.47 -7.42 -27.98
CA SER A 478 -12.19 -8.86 -28.12
C SER A 478 -13.46 -9.69 -27.97
N SER A 479 -14.18 -9.52 -26.86
CA SER A 479 -15.45 -10.18 -26.63
C SER A 479 -16.43 -9.31 -25.86
N VAL A 480 -17.72 -9.62 -25.99
CA VAL A 480 -18.81 -8.95 -25.27
C VAL A 480 -19.75 -10.00 -24.68
N ARG A 481 -20.17 -9.78 -23.44
CA ARG A 481 -21.21 -10.57 -22.75
C ARG A 481 -22.57 -9.95 -23.03
N ILE A 482 -23.54 -10.78 -23.38
CA ILE A 482 -24.90 -10.38 -23.74
C ILE A 482 -25.88 -11.10 -22.80
N PRO A 483 -26.32 -10.43 -21.73
CA PRO A 483 -27.29 -11.01 -20.78
C PRO A 483 -28.72 -10.89 -21.29
N TYR A 484 -29.51 -11.93 -21.12
CA TYR A 484 -30.93 -11.94 -21.46
C TYR A 484 -31.76 -12.74 -20.44
N ASN A 485 -33.04 -12.37 -20.32
CA ASN A 485 -33.98 -12.96 -19.37
C ASN A 485 -35.09 -13.70 -20.12
N VAL A 486 -35.39 -14.92 -19.69
CA VAL A 486 -36.50 -15.73 -20.20
C VAL A 486 -37.53 -15.82 -19.08
N ALA A 487 -38.64 -15.09 -19.19
CA ALA A 487 -39.66 -15.03 -18.13
C ALA A 487 -40.59 -16.25 -18.09
N MET A 488 -40.74 -16.94 -19.22
CA MET A 488 -41.51 -18.17 -19.40
C MET A 488 -40.80 -19.04 -20.43
N GLN A 489 -41.02 -20.35 -20.40
CA GLN A 489 -40.41 -21.27 -21.37
C GLN A 489 -40.63 -20.76 -22.81
N ALA A 490 -39.53 -20.59 -23.55
CA ALA A 490 -39.54 -19.98 -24.88
C ALA A 490 -38.49 -20.59 -25.79
N ASP A 491 -38.78 -20.61 -27.08
CA ASP A 491 -37.77 -20.81 -28.11
C ASP A 491 -36.96 -19.52 -28.24
N VAL A 492 -35.67 -19.61 -27.89
CA VAL A 492 -34.73 -18.49 -27.88
C VAL A 492 -33.88 -18.52 -29.14
N GLU A 493 -33.93 -17.44 -29.92
CA GLU A 493 -32.96 -17.19 -30.99
C GLU A 493 -32.22 -15.88 -30.68
N LEU A 494 -30.91 -15.95 -30.51
CA LEU A 494 -30.06 -14.78 -30.31
C LEU A 494 -29.00 -14.76 -31.41
N ALA A 495 -28.98 -13.68 -32.19
CA ALA A 495 -28.06 -13.52 -33.31
C ALA A 495 -27.55 -12.06 -33.45
N ILE A 496 -26.37 -11.93 -34.05
CA ILE A 496 -25.71 -10.67 -34.35
C ILE A 496 -25.91 -10.34 -35.82
N TYR A 497 -26.23 -9.08 -36.10
CA TYR A 497 -26.45 -8.53 -37.43
C TYR A 497 -25.55 -7.32 -37.67
N ASP A 498 -25.15 -7.11 -38.91
CA ASP A 498 -24.55 -5.84 -39.34
C ASP A 498 -25.63 -4.77 -39.58
N LEU A 499 -25.22 -3.54 -39.92
CA LEU A 499 -26.15 -2.44 -40.22
C LEU A 499 -26.93 -2.64 -41.53
N ALA A 500 -26.51 -3.56 -42.42
CA ALA A 500 -27.25 -3.93 -43.61
C ALA A 500 -28.32 -5.01 -43.31
N GLY A 501 -28.42 -5.47 -42.06
CA GLY A 501 -29.34 -6.52 -41.63
C GLY A 501 -28.88 -7.93 -42.01
N GLN A 502 -27.63 -8.11 -42.42
CA GLN A 502 -27.07 -9.44 -42.69
C GLN A 502 -26.67 -10.10 -41.37
N GLN A 503 -27.02 -11.38 -41.22
CA GLN A 503 -26.67 -12.13 -40.03
C GLN A 503 -25.17 -12.45 -40.03
N VAL A 504 -24.45 -11.91 -39.05
CA VAL A 504 -23.02 -12.11 -38.86
C VAL A 504 -22.77 -13.45 -38.17
N ARG A 505 -23.50 -13.71 -37.08
CA ARG A 505 -23.38 -14.96 -36.31
C ARG A 505 -24.64 -15.23 -35.50
N ARG A 506 -25.09 -16.49 -35.48
CA ARG A 506 -26.10 -16.96 -34.54
C ARG A 506 -25.41 -17.50 -33.29
N LEU A 507 -25.85 -17.06 -32.12
CA LEU A 507 -25.24 -17.39 -30.83
C LEU A 507 -26.08 -18.40 -30.03
N VAL A 508 -27.41 -18.31 -30.12
CA VAL A 508 -28.36 -19.20 -29.42
C VAL A 508 -29.51 -19.58 -30.36
N SER A 509 -29.97 -20.84 -30.29
CA SER A 509 -31.07 -21.37 -31.10
C SER A 509 -31.71 -22.60 -30.45
N GLU A 510 -32.36 -22.44 -29.31
CA GLU A 510 -32.90 -23.57 -28.55
C GLU A 510 -34.05 -23.17 -27.61
N ALA A 511 -34.82 -24.16 -27.15
CA ALA A 511 -35.81 -23.96 -26.11
C ALA A 511 -35.14 -23.78 -24.74
N ARG A 512 -35.47 -22.71 -24.03
CA ARG A 512 -34.96 -22.42 -22.68
C ARG A 512 -36.10 -22.34 -21.67
N ALA A 513 -35.84 -22.84 -20.46
CA ALA A 513 -36.74 -22.70 -19.31
C ALA A 513 -36.70 -21.25 -18.77
N PRO A 514 -37.60 -20.85 -17.86
CA PRO A 514 -37.52 -19.55 -17.20
C PRO A 514 -36.17 -19.39 -16.47
N GLY A 515 -35.50 -18.25 -16.64
CA GLY A 515 -34.20 -18.00 -16.03
C GLY A 515 -33.46 -16.81 -16.62
N ARG A 516 -32.30 -16.51 -16.02
CA ARG A 516 -31.33 -15.53 -16.53
C ARG A 516 -30.22 -16.27 -17.28
N TYR A 517 -29.86 -15.75 -18.44
CA TYR A 517 -28.88 -16.36 -19.33
C TYR A 517 -27.87 -15.32 -19.81
N GLU A 518 -26.68 -15.78 -20.18
CA GLU A 518 -25.64 -14.96 -20.78
C GLU A 518 -25.01 -15.72 -21.94
N VAL A 519 -24.71 -15.01 -23.02
CA VAL A 519 -23.92 -15.54 -24.13
C VAL A 519 -22.79 -14.57 -24.48
N VAL A 520 -21.65 -15.12 -24.91
CA VAL A 520 -20.48 -14.34 -25.31
C VAL A 520 -20.40 -14.31 -26.84
N TRP A 521 -20.16 -13.12 -27.39
CA TRP A 521 -19.70 -12.96 -28.76
C TRP A 521 -18.23 -12.54 -28.76
N ASP A 522 -17.39 -13.30 -29.45
CA ASP A 522 -15.94 -13.13 -29.61
C ASP A 522 -15.55 -12.23 -30.80
N GLY A 523 -16.53 -11.54 -31.40
CA GLY A 523 -16.30 -10.71 -32.59
C GLY A 523 -15.97 -11.50 -33.86
N LEU A 524 -16.27 -12.81 -33.92
CA LEU A 524 -16.12 -13.62 -35.13
C LEU A 524 -17.47 -13.82 -35.86
N ASP A 525 -17.42 -13.95 -37.18
CA ASP A 525 -18.55 -14.33 -38.02
C ASP A 525 -18.80 -15.85 -38.03
N ALA A 526 -19.81 -16.30 -38.78
CA ALA A 526 -20.16 -17.72 -38.89
C ALA A 526 -19.07 -18.61 -39.55
N ALA A 527 -18.12 -18.02 -40.29
CA ALA A 527 -17.00 -18.72 -40.90
C ALA A 527 -15.73 -18.69 -40.02
N GLY A 528 -15.80 -18.07 -38.84
CA GLY A 528 -14.69 -17.91 -37.92
C GLY A 528 -13.76 -16.75 -38.25
N HIS A 529 -14.12 -15.90 -39.23
CA HIS A 529 -13.35 -14.71 -39.55
C HIS A 529 -13.68 -13.56 -38.61
N ALA A 530 -12.69 -12.69 -38.43
CA ALA A 530 -12.77 -11.56 -37.53
C ALA A 530 -13.71 -10.48 -38.12
N ALA A 531 -14.81 -10.15 -37.42
CA ALA A 531 -15.74 -9.10 -37.82
C ALA A 531 -15.08 -7.70 -37.74
N ALA A 532 -15.34 -6.79 -38.68
CA ALA A 532 -14.68 -5.47 -38.72
C ALA A 532 -15.05 -4.56 -37.53
N SER A 533 -14.22 -3.56 -37.22
CA SER A 533 -14.60 -2.49 -36.28
C SER A 533 -15.85 -1.77 -36.80
N GLY A 534 -16.85 -1.56 -35.95
CA GLY A 534 -18.11 -0.99 -36.38
C GLY A 534 -19.28 -1.21 -35.42
N THR A 535 -20.45 -0.78 -35.86
CA THR A 535 -21.71 -0.97 -35.13
C THR A 535 -22.41 -2.25 -35.58
N TYR A 536 -22.86 -3.05 -34.63
CA TYR A 536 -23.62 -4.27 -34.82
C TYR A 536 -24.94 -4.20 -34.07
N LEU A 537 -25.90 -5.04 -34.45
CA LEU A 537 -27.17 -5.21 -33.77
C LEU A 537 -27.27 -6.63 -33.21
N THR A 538 -27.46 -6.75 -31.90
CA THR A 538 -27.90 -7.99 -31.27
C THR A 538 -29.40 -8.06 -31.35
N ARG A 539 -29.93 -9.17 -31.87
CA ARG A 539 -31.36 -9.46 -31.90
C ARG A 539 -31.64 -10.70 -31.08
N LEU A 540 -32.48 -10.54 -30.06
CA LEU A 540 -33.04 -11.61 -29.25
C LEU A 540 -34.50 -11.80 -29.64
N ARG A 541 -34.86 -13.02 -30.01
CA ARG A 541 -36.23 -13.45 -30.22
C ARG A 541 -36.61 -14.46 -29.16
N LEU A 542 -37.71 -14.18 -28.46
CA LEU A 542 -38.36 -15.05 -27.48
C LEU A 542 -39.76 -15.38 -28.01
N ASN A 543 -39.93 -16.55 -28.63
CA ASN A 543 -41.16 -16.90 -29.37
C ASN A 543 -41.51 -15.86 -30.46
N ALA A 544 -42.54 -15.02 -30.22
CA ALA A 544 -42.99 -13.97 -31.13
C ALA A 544 -42.44 -12.57 -30.77
N ASN A 545 -41.82 -12.39 -29.60
CA ASN A 545 -41.29 -11.10 -29.16
C ASN A 545 -39.85 -10.93 -29.63
N GLU A 546 -39.53 -9.74 -30.11
CA GLU A 546 -38.20 -9.39 -30.61
C GLU A 546 -37.66 -8.18 -29.85
N HIS A 547 -36.39 -8.28 -29.42
CA HIS A 547 -35.65 -7.23 -28.74
C HIS A 547 -34.33 -7.00 -29.46
N VAL A 548 -33.98 -5.73 -29.69
CA VAL A 548 -32.77 -5.36 -30.43
C VAL A 548 -31.92 -4.40 -29.57
N GLN A 549 -30.62 -4.64 -29.54
CA GLN A 549 -29.64 -3.78 -28.88
C GLN A 549 -28.45 -3.50 -29.81
N ARG A 550 -27.91 -2.27 -29.75
CA ARG A 550 -26.68 -1.88 -30.45
C ARG A 550 -25.41 -2.32 -29.72
N LEU A 551 -24.44 -2.86 -30.46
CA LEU A 551 -23.07 -3.17 -30.03
C LEU A 551 -22.05 -2.34 -30.82
N SER A 552 -20.92 -2.00 -30.20
CA SER A 552 -19.80 -1.30 -30.84
C SER A 552 -18.51 -2.10 -30.66
N LEU A 553 -17.97 -2.63 -31.78
CA LEU A 553 -16.70 -3.37 -31.82
C LEU A 553 -15.57 -2.42 -32.23
N ILE A 554 -14.49 -2.39 -31.46
CA ILE A 554 -13.28 -1.60 -31.69
C ILE A 554 -12.08 -2.55 -31.71
N ARG A 555 -11.61 -2.91 -32.90
CA ARG A 555 -10.33 -3.61 -33.09
C ARG A 555 -9.16 -2.65 -33.21
#